data_AF-A0A7J3A8D5-F1
#
_entry.id   AF-A0A7J3A8D5-F1
#
_cell.length_a   1.000
_cell.length_b   1.000
_cell.length_c   1.000
_cell.angle_alpha   90.00
_cell.angle_beta   90.00
_cell.angle_gamma   90.00
#
_symmetry.space_group_name_H-M   'P 1'
#
loop_
_entity.id
_entity.type
_entity.pdbx_description
1 polymer ?
#
loop_
_entity_poly.entity_id
_entity_poly.type
_entity_poly.pdbx_seq_one_letter_code
_entity_poly.pdbx_strand_id
1 'polypeptide(L)'
;MGSKLANLLNLSYYLEHVLNALPKKENRPFLNFAVEKAEEEKILVIQAPTGYGKSIISQTIALRALKEGLKCIIAFPLRTLLEDQLNKFRITLEMSGFDKENVGARYMHYPESRYLIRPITLTTIDTLSLTLFGIAPEDLEVALQYYDGTLTGSMGHYLFS
;
A
#
# COMPACT_ATOMS: atom_id res chain seq x y z
N MET A 1 24.57 -13.54 18.26
CA MET A 1 23.09 -13.41 18.17
C MET A 1 22.62 -11.97 17.97
N GLY A 2 23.35 -10.93 18.42
CA GLY A 2 22.95 -9.53 18.23
C GLY A 2 22.98 -8.98 16.79
N SER A 3 23.85 -9.48 15.90
CA SER A 3 23.98 -8.96 14.53
C SER A 3 22.82 -9.32 13.59
N LYS A 4 22.21 -10.51 13.77
CA LYS A 4 21.05 -10.94 12.95
C LYS A 4 19.78 -10.14 13.26
N LEU A 5 19.57 -9.77 14.52
CA LEU A 5 18.42 -8.95 14.94
C LEU A 5 18.57 -7.49 14.49
N ALA A 6 19.77 -6.92 14.56
CA ALA A 6 20.05 -5.59 14.05
C ALA A 6 19.85 -5.49 12.52
N ASN A 7 20.27 -6.52 11.77
CA ASN A 7 20.07 -6.55 10.32
C ASN A 7 18.60 -6.67 9.89
N LEU A 8 17.73 -7.26 10.72
CA LEU A 8 16.30 -7.39 10.42
C LEU A 8 15.55 -6.05 10.53
N LEU A 9 16.12 -5.04 11.18
CA LEU A 9 15.53 -3.71 11.30
C LEU A 9 15.94 -2.76 10.16
N ASN A 10 16.97 -3.14 9.38
CA ASN A 10 17.54 -2.28 8.36
C ASN A 10 16.80 -2.47 7.03
N LEU A 11 16.27 -1.38 6.46
CA LEU A 11 15.63 -1.35 5.15
C LEU A 11 16.52 -1.90 4.03
N SER A 12 17.86 -1.80 4.14
CA SER A 12 18.79 -2.39 3.17
C SER A 12 18.64 -3.91 3.07
N TYR A 13 18.35 -4.59 4.18
CA TYR A 13 18.05 -6.03 4.15
C TYR A 13 16.79 -6.32 3.32
N TYR A 14 15.73 -5.53 3.52
CA TYR A 14 14.49 -5.68 2.76
C TYR A 14 14.65 -5.28 1.29
N LEU A 15 15.50 -4.30 0.99
CA LEU A 15 15.82 -3.89 -0.36
C LEU A 15 16.43 -5.06 -1.14
N GLU A 16 17.36 -5.79 -0.54
CA GLU A 16 17.94 -6.99 -1.16
C GLU A 16 16.89 -8.05 -1.48
N HIS A 17 15.92 -8.30 -0.58
CA HIS A 17 14.81 -9.24 -0.83
C HIS A 17 13.96 -8.81 -2.02
N VAL A 18 13.58 -7.53 -2.07
CA VAL A 18 12.78 -7.00 -3.19
C VAL A 18 13.57 -7.06 -4.50
N LEU A 19 14.87 -6.75 -4.48
CA LEU A 19 15.71 -6.83 -5.68
C LEU A 19 15.91 -8.27 -6.17
N ASN A 20 16.00 -9.26 -5.25
CA ASN A 20 16.10 -10.66 -5.61
C ASN A 20 14.79 -11.21 -6.23
N ALA A 21 13.65 -10.56 -5.99
CA ALA A 21 12.39 -10.88 -6.66
C ALA A 21 12.33 -10.38 -8.12
N LEU A 22 13.28 -9.54 -8.54
CA LEU A 22 13.32 -8.99 -9.89
C LEU A 22 14.24 -9.81 -10.81
N PRO A 23 13.88 -9.97 -12.10
CA PRO A 23 14.62 -10.82 -13.05
C PRO A 23 16.02 -10.29 -13.42
N LYS A 24 16.36 -9.04 -13.08
CA LYS A 24 17.68 -8.46 -13.35
C LYS A 24 18.27 -7.82 -12.10
N LYS A 25 19.36 -8.41 -11.62
CA LYS A 25 20.18 -7.88 -10.52
C LYS A 25 21.16 -6.85 -11.07
N GLU A 26 20.70 -5.62 -11.20
CA GLU A 26 21.59 -4.49 -11.49
C GLU A 26 21.93 -3.78 -10.17
N ASN A 27 23.18 -3.37 -10.01
CA ASN A 27 23.55 -2.51 -8.90
C ASN A 27 22.86 -1.16 -9.08
N ARG A 28 22.08 -0.72 -8.10
CA ARG A 28 21.27 0.50 -8.16
C ARG A 28 21.64 1.43 -7.01
N PRO A 29 22.75 2.20 -7.12
CA PRO A 29 23.25 3.06 -6.05
C PRO A 29 22.20 4.03 -5.48
N PHE A 30 21.32 4.53 -6.35
CA PHE A 30 20.21 5.40 -5.96
C PHE A 30 19.27 4.75 -4.94
N LEU A 31 18.97 3.45 -5.08
CA LEU A 31 18.05 2.77 -4.16
C LEU A 31 18.66 2.61 -2.76
N ASN A 32 19.97 2.32 -2.70
CA ASN A 32 20.69 2.24 -1.41
C ASN A 32 20.66 3.59 -0.70
N PHE A 33 21.01 4.66 -1.42
CA PHE A 33 20.93 6.03 -0.89
C PHE A 33 19.53 6.38 -0.38
N ALA A 34 18.48 6.09 -1.17
CA ALA A 34 17.11 6.39 -0.80
C ALA A 34 16.65 5.63 0.45
N VAL A 35 17.06 4.37 0.58
CA VAL A 35 16.73 3.52 1.72
C VAL A 35 17.47 3.95 2.98
N GLU A 36 18.76 4.28 2.88
CA GLU A 36 19.53 4.83 4.00
C GLU A 36 18.92 6.14 4.51
N LYS A 37 18.53 7.04 3.59
CA LYS A 37 17.84 8.28 3.96
C LYS A 37 16.48 8.03 4.62
N ALA A 38 15.75 7.00 4.18
CA ALA A 38 14.46 6.65 4.77
C ALA A 38 14.57 6.09 6.20
N GLU A 39 15.73 5.57 6.60
CA GLU A 39 15.99 5.18 8.00
C GLU A 39 16.24 6.39 8.91
N GLU A 40 16.90 7.42 8.38
CA GLU A 40 17.31 8.60 9.15
C GLU A 40 16.16 9.60 9.33
N GLU A 41 15.28 9.72 8.34
CA GLU A 41 14.29 10.79 8.24
C GLU A 41 12.85 10.28 8.44
N LYS A 42 12.08 10.99 9.28
CA LYS A 42 10.64 10.71 9.47
C LYS A 42 9.79 11.07 8.24
N ILE A 43 10.23 12.08 7.50
CA ILE A 43 9.57 12.58 6.30
C ILE A 43 10.65 12.73 5.25
N LEU A 44 10.51 12.00 4.15
CA LEU A 44 11.49 11.97 3.07
C LEU A 44 10.81 12.30 1.75
N VAL A 45 11.41 13.21 0.99
CA VAL A 45 10.99 13.55 -0.38
C VAL A 45 12.06 13.09 -1.35
N ILE A 46 11.69 12.18 -2.25
CA ILE A 46 12.63 11.58 -3.20
C ILE A 46 12.28 12.03 -4.62
N GLN A 47 13.25 12.67 -5.29
CA GLN A 47 13.15 13.00 -6.70
C GLN A 47 14.12 12.15 -7.52
N ALA A 48 13.59 11.47 -8.53
CA ALA A 48 14.39 10.75 -9.52
C ALA A 48 13.63 10.65 -10.86
N PRO A 49 14.31 10.39 -11.99
CA PRO A 49 13.64 10.10 -13.25
C PRO A 49 12.79 8.82 -13.19
N THR A 50 11.90 8.62 -14.16
CA THR A 50 11.20 7.33 -14.32
C THR A 50 12.20 6.22 -14.66
N GLY A 51 11.90 4.98 -14.29
CA GLY A 51 12.81 3.83 -14.50
C GLY A 51 13.88 3.63 -13.42
N TYR A 52 14.16 4.63 -12.57
CA TYR A 52 15.16 4.53 -11.49
C TYR A 52 14.74 3.64 -10.30
N GLY A 53 13.55 3.05 -10.35
CA GLY A 53 13.10 2.10 -9.33
C GLY A 53 12.40 2.74 -8.13
N LYS A 54 11.79 3.91 -8.27
CA LYS A 54 11.03 4.55 -7.18
C LYS A 54 9.98 3.62 -6.54
N SER A 55 9.33 2.76 -7.33
CA SER A 55 8.40 1.76 -6.83
C SER A 55 9.04 0.63 -6.02
N ILE A 56 10.35 0.40 -6.17
CA ILE A 56 11.08 -0.60 -5.38
C ILE A 56 11.19 -0.08 -3.94
N ILE A 57 11.41 1.23 -3.75
CA ILE A 57 11.50 1.86 -2.43
C ILE A 57 10.19 1.64 -1.65
N SER A 58 9.03 1.86 -2.28
CA SER A 58 7.73 1.63 -1.62
C SER A 58 7.49 0.15 -1.30
N GLN A 59 7.92 -0.78 -2.16
CA GLN A 59 7.88 -2.22 -1.87
C GLN A 59 8.76 -2.60 -0.69
N THR A 60 9.97 -2.04 -0.62
CA THR A 60 10.92 -2.26 0.48
C THR A 60 10.34 -1.80 1.81
N ILE A 61 9.78 -0.59 1.86
CA ILE A 61 9.13 -0.04 3.06
C ILE A 61 7.92 -0.90 3.45
N ALA A 62 7.09 -1.31 2.49
CA ALA A 62 5.91 -2.13 2.77
C ALA A 62 6.27 -3.52 3.29
N LEU A 63 7.31 -4.16 2.74
CA LEU A 63 7.78 -5.48 3.20
C LEU A 63 8.31 -5.38 4.64
N ARG A 64 9.06 -4.33 4.96
CA ARG A 64 9.49 -4.04 6.33
C ARG A 64 8.30 -3.84 7.26
N ALA A 65 7.37 -2.96 6.87
CA ALA A 65 6.18 -2.68 7.67
C ALA A 65 5.40 -3.96 7.98
N LEU A 66 5.17 -4.82 6.99
CA LEU A 66 4.50 -6.09 7.18
C LEU A 66 5.22 -7.00 8.17
N LYS A 67 6.55 -7.12 8.06
CA LYS A 67 7.35 -7.96 8.95
C LYS A 67 7.41 -7.43 10.39
N GLU A 68 7.32 -6.11 10.56
CA GLU A 68 7.27 -5.45 11.86
C GLU A 68 5.83 -5.35 12.43
N GLY A 69 4.82 -5.86 11.72
CA GLY A 69 3.42 -5.80 12.15
C GLY A 69 2.81 -4.39 12.04
N LEU A 70 3.40 -3.52 11.23
CA LEU A 70 2.95 -2.16 10.95
C LEU A 70 2.07 -2.14 9.70
N LYS A 71 1.20 -1.12 9.65
CA LYS A 71 0.37 -0.83 8.47
C LYS A 71 1.13 0.07 7.49
N CYS A 72 1.07 -0.26 6.21
CA CYS A 72 1.61 0.57 5.12
C CYS A 72 0.51 0.95 4.14
N ILE A 73 0.35 2.24 3.88
CA ILE A 73 -0.59 2.77 2.90
C ILE A 73 0.21 3.47 1.80
N ILE A 74 -0.04 3.09 0.55
CA ILE A 74 0.64 3.66 -0.61
C ILE A 74 -0.43 4.27 -1.52
N ALA A 75 -0.40 5.60 -1.65
CA ALA A 75 -1.37 6.33 -2.44
C ALA A 75 -0.83 6.62 -3.85
N PHE A 76 -1.64 6.34 -4.87
CA PHE A 76 -1.34 6.58 -6.27
C PHE A 76 -2.25 7.68 -6.85
N PRO A 77 -1.76 8.47 -7.82
CA PRO A 77 -2.61 9.46 -8.48
C PRO A 77 -3.58 8.83 -9.48
N LEU A 78 -3.28 7.64 -10.02
CA LEU A 78 -4.07 6.98 -11.07
C LEU A 78 -4.33 5.50 -10.73
N ARG A 79 -5.55 5.02 -11.03
CA ARG A 79 -5.97 3.62 -10.83
C ARG A 79 -5.12 2.64 -11.63
N THR A 80 -4.80 2.97 -12.89
CA THR A 80 -4.01 2.11 -13.77
C THR A 80 -2.59 1.88 -13.24
N LEU A 81 -1.97 2.90 -12.64
CA LEU A 81 -0.67 2.76 -11.98
C LEU A 81 -0.77 1.87 -10.75
N LEU A 82 -1.82 2.06 -9.94
CA LEU A 82 -2.07 1.25 -8.77
C LEU A 82 -2.21 -0.24 -9.14
N GLU A 83 -3.05 -0.56 -10.13
CA GLU A 83 -3.30 -1.93 -10.58
C GLU A 83 -2.03 -2.61 -11.13
N ASP A 84 -1.21 -1.88 -11.91
CA ASP A 84 0.10 -2.37 -12.36
C ASP A 84 1.04 -2.66 -11.18
N GLN A 85 1.04 -1.81 -10.16
CA GLN A 85 1.86 -2.03 -8.97
C GLN A 85 1.33 -3.14 -8.07
N LEU A 86 0.01 -3.32 -7.96
CA LEU A 86 -0.59 -4.36 -7.11
C LEU A 86 -0.08 -5.75 -7.45
N ASN A 87 -0.03 -6.09 -8.74
CA ASN A 87 0.49 -7.38 -9.19
C ASN A 87 1.97 -7.57 -8.83
N LYS A 88 2.78 -6.51 -8.96
CA LYS A 88 4.21 -6.55 -8.59
C LYS A 88 4.39 -6.78 -7.09
N PHE A 89 3.60 -6.10 -6.26
CA PHE A 89 3.61 -6.29 -4.81
C PHE A 89 3.25 -7.72 -4.41
N ARG A 90 2.21 -8.31 -5.01
CA ARG A 90 1.81 -9.69 -4.72
C ARG A 90 2.93 -10.67 -5.04
N ILE A 91 3.56 -10.55 -6.22
CA ILE A 91 4.71 -11.39 -6.61
C ILE A 91 5.86 -11.23 -5.63
N THR A 92 6.23 -9.99 -5.27
CA THR A 92 7.30 -9.72 -4.31
C THR A 92 7.01 -10.33 -2.93
N LEU A 93 5.77 -10.27 -2.46
CA LEU A 93 5.36 -10.86 -1.17
C LEU A 93 5.42 -12.39 -1.21
N GLU A 94 4.86 -13.02 -2.25
CA GLU A 94 4.90 -14.48 -2.43
C GLU A 94 6.34 -14.99 -2.46
N MET A 95 7.23 -14.33 -3.22
CA MET A 95 8.65 -14.68 -3.29
C MET A 95 9.38 -14.46 -1.96
N SER A 96 8.88 -13.55 -1.12
CA SER A 96 9.41 -13.28 0.22
C SER A 96 8.80 -14.18 1.30
N GLY A 97 7.93 -15.14 0.93
CA GLY A 97 7.31 -16.10 1.84
C GLY A 97 6.06 -15.58 2.58
N PHE A 98 5.49 -14.46 2.14
CA PHE A 98 4.26 -13.90 2.70
C PHE A 98 3.05 -14.24 1.83
N ASP A 99 1.86 -14.27 2.45
CA ASP A 99 0.61 -14.40 1.72
C ASP A 99 0.36 -13.14 0.88
N LYS A 100 -0.03 -13.33 -0.39
CA LYS A 100 -0.42 -12.28 -1.33
C LYS A 100 -1.63 -11.48 -0.85
N GLU A 101 -2.48 -12.05 0.01
CA GLU A 101 -3.65 -11.36 0.57
C GLU A 101 -3.25 -10.29 1.62
N ASN A 102 -1.99 -10.25 2.05
CA ASN A 102 -1.47 -9.18 2.91
C ASN A 102 -1.41 -7.81 2.19
N VAL A 103 -1.43 -7.79 0.86
CA VAL A 103 -1.59 -6.58 0.06
C VAL A 103 -2.95 -6.56 -0.59
N GLY A 104 -3.63 -5.41 -0.61
CA GLY A 104 -4.77 -5.23 -1.50
C GLY A 104 -4.97 -3.79 -1.91
N ALA A 105 -5.89 -3.61 -2.84
CA ALA A 105 -6.22 -2.32 -3.39
C ALA A 105 -7.53 -1.76 -2.83
N ARG A 106 -7.61 -0.44 -2.74
CA ARG A 106 -8.86 0.27 -2.48
C ARG A 106 -8.93 1.56 -3.29
N TYR A 107 -9.92 1.64 -4.15
CA TYR A 107 -10.34 2.85 -4.83
C TYR A 107 -11.84 2.76 -5.12
N MET A 108 -12.42 3.84 -5.62
CA MET A 108 -13.83 3.88 -6.03
C MET A 108 -14.23 2.62 -6.84
N HIS A 109 -15.28 1.94 -6.38
CA HIS A 109 -15.82 0.69 -6.95
C HIS A 109 -14.87 -0.54 -6.95
N TYR A 110 -13.78 -0.50 -6.18
CA TYR A 110 -12.91 -1.67 -5.98
C TYR A 110 -12.76 -1.98 -4.48
N PRO A 111 -13.51 -2.95 -3.93
CA PRO A 111 -13.69 -3.12 -2.49
C PRO A 111 -12.74 -4.13 -1.83
N GLU A 112 -11.57 -4.41 -2.41
CA GLU A 112 -10.68 -5.46 -1.91
C GLU A 112 -10.13 -5.18 -0.50
N SER A 113 -9.72 -3.93 -0.22
CA SER A 113 -9.28 -3.48 1.12
C SER A 113 -10.23 -2.41 1.66
N ARG A 114 -11.47 -2.78 2.01
CA ARG A 114 -12.46 -1.84 2.58
C ARG A 114 -11.91 -1.14 3.82
N TYR A 115 -12.17 0.15 3.98
CA TYR A 115 -11.61 0.95 5.09
C TYR A 115 -10.07 0.83 5.23
N LEU A 116 -9.40 0.50 4.13
CA LEU A 116 -7.96 0.26 4.05
C LEU A 116 -7.47 -0.85 4.99
N ILE A 117 -8.28 -1.86 5.36
CA ILE A 117 -7.98 -2.82 6.43
C ILE A 117 -6.73 -3.69 6.24
N ARG A 118 -6.32 -3.97 4.98
CA ARG A 118 -5.18 -4.86 4.73
C ARG A 118 -3.87 -4.24 5.23
N PRO A 119 -2.93 -5.07 5.75
CA PRO A 119 -1.64 -4.58 6.28
C PRO A 119 -0.89 -3.68 5.31
N ILE A 120 -0.83 -4.08 4.04
CA ILE A 120 -0.36 -3.24 2.95
C ILE A 120 -1.59 -2.87 2.11
N THR A 121 -1.90 -1.59 2.00
CA THR A 121 -3.00 -1.11 1.16
C THR A 121 -2.50 -0.15 0.09
N LEU A 122 -2.75 -0.50 -1.17
CA LEU A 122 -2.57 0.41 -2.30
C LEU A 122 -3.88 1.14 -2.54
N THR A 123 -3.86 2.47 -2.59
CA THR A 123 -5.09 3.26 -2.76
C THR A 123 -4.86 4.44 -3.68
N THR A 124 -5.92 5.13 -4.08
CA THR A 124 -5.81 6.40 -4.80
C THR A 124 -5.90 7.58 -3.83
N ILE A 125 -5.32 8.73 -4.20
CA ILE A 125 -5.24 9.91 -3.32
C ILE A 125 -6.63 10.40 -2.88
N ASP A 126 -7.60 10.40 -3.78
CA ASP A 126 -9.00 10.72 -3.50
C ASP A 126 -9.62 9.77 -2.48
N THR A 127 -9.43 8.45 -2.65
CA THR A 127 -9.98 7.44 -1.73
C THR A 127 -9.32 7.50 -0.35
N LEU A 128 -8.01 7.72 -0.30
CA LEU A 128 -7.31 7.97 0.96
C LEU A 128 -7.87 9.21 1.66
N SER A 129 -8.02 10.31 0.93
CA SER A 129 -8.53 11.58 1.47
C SER A 129 -9.94 11.40 2.06
N LEU A 130 -10.84 10.77 1.30
CA LEU A 130 -12.21 10.47 1.72
C LEU A 130 -12.24 9.60 2.98
N THR A 131 -11.40 8.56 3.04
CA THR A 131 -11.29 7.69 4.22
C THR A 131 -10.78 8.47 5.44
N LEU A 132 -9.81 9.38 5.26
CA LEU A 132 -9.29 10.23 6.34
C LEU A 132 -10.34 11.23 6.86
N PHE A 133 -11.23 11.71 5.99
CA PHE A 133 -12.35 12.56 6.38
C PHE A 133 -13.55 11.79 6.98
N GLY A 134 -13.45 10.47 7.13
CA GLY A 134 -14.52 9.64 7.69
C GLY A 134 -15.70 9.41 6.74
N ILE A 135 -15.48 9.61 5.44
CA ILE A 135 -16.46 9.40 4.37
C ILE A 135 -15.90 8.39 3.37
N ALA A 136 -15.57 7.19 3.85
CA ALA A 136 -14.98 6.17 3.00
C ALA A 136 -15.91 5.87 1.80
N PRO A 137 -15.38 5.40 0.65
CA PRO A 137 -16.24 5.26 -0.52
C PRO A 137 -17.43 4.30 -0.33
N GLU A 138 -17.33 3.35 0.60
CA GLU A 138 -18.42 2.50 1.07
C GLU A 138 -19.59 3.31 1.65
N ASP A 139 -19.27 4.35 2.42
CA ASP A 139 -20.24 5.20 3.08
C ASP A 139 -20.82 6.23 2.10
N LEU A 140 -20.00 6.68 1.14
CA LEU A 140 -20.43 7.58 0.06
C LEU A 140 -21.50 6.93 -0.83
N GLU A 141 -21.35 5.66 -1.18
CA GLU A 141 -22.35 4.92 -1.95
C GLU A 141 -23.71 4.88 -1.22
N VAL A 142 -23.71 4.72 0.11
CA VAL A 142 -24.92 4.74 0.94
C VAL A 142 -25.49 6.16 1.06
N ALA A 143 -24.63 7.16 1.29
CA ALA A 143 -25.06 8.55 1.45
C ALA A 143 -25.65 9.13 0.14
N LEU A 144 -25.07 8.78 -1.01
CA LEU A 144 -25.60 9.19 -2.32
C LEU A 144 -26.95 8.53 -2.62
N GLN A 145 -27.14 7.26 -2.27
CA GLN A 145 -28.46 6.60 -2.37
C GLN A 145 -29.53 7.30 -1.51
N TYR A 146 -29.13 7.87 -0.37
CA TYR A 146 -30.04 8.66 0.47
C TYR A 146 -30.36 10.02 -0.16
N TYR A 147 -29.38 10.66 -0.82
CA TYR A 147 -29.53 11.97 -1.45
C TYR A 147 -30.30 11.93 -2.78
N ASP A 148 -30.12 10.89 -3.60
CA ASP A 148 -30.84 10.66 -4.87
C ASP A 148 -32.30 10.18 -4.69
N GLY A 149 -32.76 10.08 -3.44
CA GLY A 149 -34.14 9.76 -3.09
C GLY A 149 -34.35 8.29 -2.75
N THR A 150 -34.98 8.06 -1.60
CA THR A 150 -35.34 6.75 -1.03
C THR A 150 -36.46 6.02 -1.79
N LEU A 151 -36.60 6.19 -3.11
CA LEU A 151 -37.71 5.58 -3.85
C LEU A 151 -37.64 4.03 -3.88
N THR A 152 -36.51 3.41 -3.53
CA THR A 152 -36.38 1.94 -3.52
C THR A 152 -35.61 1.32 -2.34
N GLY A 153 -34.98 2.08 -1.44
CA GLY A 153 -33.98 1.53 -0.51
C GLY A 153 -34.24 1.61 1.01
N SER A 154 -35.33 2.24 1.44
CA SER A 154 -35.57 2.50 2.87
C SER A 154 -36.46 1.43 3.52
N MET A 155 -35.87 0.34 4.07
CA MET A 155 -36.55 -0.48 5.11
C MET A 155 -35.63 -1.16 6.14
N GLY A 156 -34.30 -1.00 6.11
CA GLY A 156 -33.41 -1.80 6.97
C GLY A 156 -33.34 -1.41 8.46
N HIS A 157 -33.46 -0.11 8.78
CA HIS A 157 -33.13 0.38 10.13
C HIS A 157 -34.34 0.44 11.10
N TYR A 158 -35.58 0.37 10.60
CA TYR A 158 -36.80 0.32 11.44
C TYR A 158 -37.29 -1.10 11.75
N LEU A 159 -36.68 -2.15 11.17
CA LEU A 159 -37.14 -3.54 11.34
C LEU A 159 -36.51 -4.27 12.55
N PHE A 160 -35.59 -3.63 13.27
CA PHE A 160 -34.94 -4.20 14.48
C PHE A 160 -34.97 -3.25 15.69
N SER A 161 -36.01 -2.41 15.79
CA SER A 161 -36.43 -1.80 17.06
C SER A 161 -37.43 -2.70 17.77
#